data_AF-A0A3B8ZNU6-F1
#
_entry.id   AF-A0A3B8ZNU6-F1
#
_cell.length_a   1.000
_cell.length_b   1.000
_cell.length_c   1.000
_cell.angle_alpha   90.00
_cell.angle_beta   90.00
_cell.angle_gamma   90.00
#
_symmetry.space_group_name_H-M   'P 1'
#
loop_
_entity.id
_entity.type
_entity.pdbx_description
1 polymer ?
#
loop_
_entity_poly.entity_id
_entity_poly.type
_entity_poly.pdbx_seq_one_letter_code
_entity_poly.pdbx_strand_id
1 'polypeptide(L)'
;MVARLHRMVKPSWLIAPLAVIAALLLWLSRVDWVAGKEGSGGMEVARQIAVFPHSTSDFCQGLSIEGSTVYEGTGHYGSSLLKKYDLITGQVIAQRALHPSYFGEGSTVMGARINQLTWKERVC
;
A
#
# COMPACT_ATOMS: atom_id res chain seq x y z
N MET A 1 -18.86 38.48 -75.49
CA MET A 1 -18.93 39.34 -74.29
C MET A 1 -19.63 38.55 -73.19
N VAL A 2 -19.11 38.56 -71.95
CA VAL A 2 -19.66 37.96 -70.70
C VAL A 2 -19.51 36.42 -70.61
N ALA A 3 -19.10 35.76 -69.52
CA ALA A 3 -18.37 36.14 -68.30
C ALA A 3 -17.81 34.87 -67.65
N ARG A 4 -16.74 35.08 -66.88
CA ARG A 4 -16.06 34.16 -65.97
C ARG A 4 -16.99 33.77 -64.82
N LEU A 5 -17.19 32.47 -64.57
CA LEU A 5 -17.63 32.00 -63.24
C LEU A 5 -16.57 31.09 -62.64
N HIS A 6 -15.96 31.60 -61.56
CA HIS A 6 -15.06 30.87 -60.67
C HIS A 6 -15.81 29.70 -60.04
N ARG A 7 -15.24 28.49 -60.14
CA ARG A 7 -15.66 27.36 -59.31
C ARG A 7 -15.29 27.66 -57.86
N MET A 8 -16.28 28.04 -57.05
CA MET A 8 -16.17 28.10 -55.60
C MET A 8 -15.99 26.68 -55.03
N VAL A 9 -14.84 26.41 -54.43
CA VAL A 9 -14.64 25.22 -53.59
C VAL A 9 -15.49 25.41 -52.33
N LYS A 10 -16.50 24.56 -52.10
CA LYS A 10 -17.40 24.67 -50.94
C LYS A 10 -16.61 24.37 -49.64
N PRO A 11 -16.71 25.21 -48.58
CA PRO A 11 -15.87 25.12 -47.37
C PRO A 11 -16.27 23.99 -46.39
N SER A 12 -16.74 22.85 -46.90
CA SER A 12 -17.19 21.70 -46.10
C SER A 12 -16.10 21.05 -45.21
N TRP A 13 -14.83 21.19 -45.59
CA TRP A 13 -13.65 20.75 -44.82
C TRP A 13 -13.37 21.52 -43.51
N LEU A 14 -13.96 22.71 -43.29
CA LEU A 14 -13.78 23.47 -42.04
C LEU A 14 -14.77 23.07 -40.93
N ILE A 15 -15.87 22.39 -41.29
CA ILE A 15 -16.94 22.03 -40.34
C ILE A 15 -16.57 20.76 -39.54
N ALA A 16 -15.90 19.81 -40.19
CA ALA A 16 -15.48 18.55 -39.57
C ALA A 16 -14.52 18.73 -38.36
N PRO A 17 -13.44 19.54 -38.41
CA PRO A 17 -12.54 19.71 -37.26
C PRO A 17 -13.21 20.44 -36.09
N LEU A 18 -14.12 21.38 -36.36
CA LEU A 18 -14.86 22.08 -35.30
C LEU A 18 -15.81 21.15 -34.54
N ALA A 19 -16.47 20.23 -35.24
CA ALA A 19 -17.32 19.23 -34.60
C ALA A 19 -16.52 18.25 -33.72
N VAL A 20 -15.32 17.86 -34.15
CA VAL A 20 -14.41 17.00 -33.36
C VAL A 20 -13.91 17.73 -32.12
N ILE A 21 -13.52 19.00 -32.24
CA ILE A 21 -13.09 19.82 -31.10
C ILE A 21 -14.25 20.01 -30.10
N ALA A 22 -15.45 20.32 -30.58
CA ALA A 22 -16.63 20.46 -29.72
C ALA A 22 -16.97 19.16 -28.99
N ALA A 23 -16.91 18.01 -29.68
CA ALA A 23 -17.11 16.70 -29.07
C ALA A 23 -16.04 16.37 -28.03
N LEU A 24 -14.77 16.73 -28.30
CA LEU A 24 -13.67 16.53 -27.38
C LEU A 24 -13.81 17.41 -26.11
N LEU A 25 -14.24 18.66 -26.27
CA LEU A 25 -14.49 19.57 -25.15
C LEU A 25 -15.70 19.12 -24.31
N LEU A 26 -16.75 18.61 -24.94
CA LEU A 26 -17.90 17.99 -24.27
C LEU A 26 -17.52 16.68 -23.56
N TRP A 27 -16.54 15.94 -24.08
CA TRP A 27 -16.03 14.73 -23.42
C TRP A 27 -15.14 15.10 -22.23
N LEU A 28 -14.26 16.09 -22.38
CA LEU A 28 -13.38 16.58 -21.32
C LEU A 28 -14.16 17.26 -20.19
N SER A 29 -15.30 17.91 -20.47
CA SER A 29 -16.15 18.49 -19.43
C SER A 29 -16.88 17.46 -18.56
N ARG A 30 -16.88 16.18 -18.95
CA ARG A 30 -17.37 15.05 -18.14
C ARG A 30 -16.27 14.36 -17.35
N VAL A 31 -15.02 14.78 -17.52
CA VAL A 31 -13.95 14.37 -16.62
C VAL A 31 -14.17 15.16 -15.34
N ASP A 32 -14.84 14.52 -14.37
CA ASP A 32 -14.84 15.02 -13.01
C ASP A 32 -13.38 15.09 -12.56
N TRP A 33 -12.84 16.29 -12.54
CA TRP A 33 -11.63 16.57 -11.80
C TRP A 33 -11.97 16.29 -10.35
N VAL A 34 -11.66 15.08 -9.89
CA VAL A 34 -11.52 14.80 -8.47
C VAL A 34 -10.31 15.63 -8.03
N ALA A 35 -10.56 16.91 -7.75
CA ALA A 35 -9.73 17.66 -6.84
C ALA A 35 -9.79 16.84 -5.56
N GLY A 36 -8.72 16.09 -5.29
CA GLY A 36 -8.60 15.30 -4.08
C GLY A 36 -8.97 16.22 -2.93
N LYS A 37 -10.07 15.91 -2.23
CA LYS A 37 -10.32 16.58 -0.96
C LYS A 37 -9.10 16.27 -0.11
N GLU A 38 -8.23 17.25 0.09
CA GLU A 38 -7.28 17.21 1.19
C GLU A 38 -8.16 17.06 2.43
N GLY A 39 -8.17 15.84 2.97
CA GLY A 39 -8.82 15.59 4.25
C GLY A 39 -8.19 16.57 5.23
N SER A 40 -9.02 17.41 5.86
CA SER A 40 -8.58 18.22 6.99
C SER A 40 -7.99 17.25 8.00
N GLY A 41 -6.66 17.21 8.07
CA GLY A 41 -5.89 16.20 8.79
C GLY A 41 -6.11 16.28 10.29
N GLY A 42 -7.23 15.74 10.75
CA GLY A 42 -7.42 15.42 12.15
C GLY A 42 -6.51 14.26 12.50
N MET A 43 -5.72 14.40 13.56
CA MET A 43 -4.99 13.28 14.13
C MET A 43 -6.02 12.29 14.68
N GLU A 44 -6.04 11.06 14.16
CA GLU A 44 -6.83 9.99 14.77
C GLU A 44 -6.15 9.57 16.07
N VAL A 45 -6.89 9.63 17.18
CA VAL A 45 -6.38 9.22 18.49
C VAL A 45 -6.79 7.78 18.75
N ALA A 46 -5.80 6.89 18.92
CA ALA A 46 -6.05 5.52 19.32
C ALA A 46 -6.60 5.48 20.76
N ARG A 47 -7.68 4.71 20.96
CA ARG A 47 -8.22 4.39 22.29
C ARG A 47 -7.80 2.98 22.66
N GLN A 48 -7.20 2.81 23.85
CA GLN A 48 -6.90 1.48 24.39
C GLN A 48 -8.19 0.72 24.70
N ILE A 49 -8.37 -0.45 24.08
CA ILE A 49 -9.54 -1.33 24.27
C ILE A 49 -9.23 -2.59 25.09
N ALA A 50 -7.96 -3.02 25.11
CA ALA A 50 -7.49 -4.19 25.82
C ALA A 50 -5.97 -4.08 26.06
N VAL A 51 -5.46 -4.88 27.00
CA VAL A 51 -4.02 -5.04 27.27
C VAL A 51 -3.74 -6.53 27.36
N PHE A 52 -2.68 -6.97 26.69
CA PHE A 52 -2.25 -8.35 26.64
C PHE A 52 -0.82 -8.48 27.17
N PRO A 53 -0.43 -9.64 27.74
CA PRO A 53 0.93 -9.87 28.17
C PRO A 53 1.88 -9.84 26.95
N HIS A 54 3.00 -9.13 27.09
CA HIS A 54 4.09 -9.12 26.12
C HIS A 54 5.41 -9.27 26.84
N SER A 55 6.33 -10.00 26.22
CA SER A 55 7.64 -10.29 26.80
C SER A 55 8.53 -9.06 26.71
N THR A 56 8.98 -8.54 27.85
CA THR A 56 9.83 -7.34 27.90
C THR A 56 11.25 -7.55 27.37
N SER A 57 11.65 -8.81 27.11
CA SER A 57 12.94 -9.12 26.49
C SER A 57 12.89 -9.13 24.96
N ASP A 58 11.69 -9.07 24.36
CA ASP A 58 11.52 -9.21 22.92
C ASP A 58 11.47 -7.85 22.24
N PHE A 59 12.53 -7.52 21.51
CA PHE A 59 12.59 -6.32 20.69
C PHE A 59 11.75 -6.50 19.42
N CYS A 60 10.44 -6.28 19.53
CA CYS A 60 9.47 -6.46 18.46
C CYS A 60 9.78 -5.56 17.24
N GLN A 61 9.94 -6.18 16.07
CA GLN A 61 10.15 -5.50 14.78
C GLN A 61 9.12 -5.89 13.71
N GLY A 62 8.49 -7.05 13.86
CA GLY A 62 7.41 -7.53 13.00
C GLY A 62 6.29 -8.14 13.81
N LEU A 63 5.04 -7.82 13.45
CA LEU A 63 3.84 -8.29 14.17
C LEU A 63 2.74 -8.62 13.16
N SER A 64 2.19 -9.83 13.25
CA SER A 64 1.00 -10.27 12.51
C SER A 64 0.08 -11.06 13.43
N ILE A 65 -1.22 -10.78 13.39
CA ILE A 65 -2.21 -11.40 14.28
C ILE A 65 -3.29 -12.07 13.44
N GLU A 66 -3.57 -13.35 13.74
CA GLU A 66 -4.64 -14.15 13.12
C GLU A 66 -5.47 -14.81 14.23
N GLY A 67 -6.66 -14.26 14.50
CA GLY A 67 -7.47 -14.68 15.65
C GLY A 67 -6.75 -14.41 16.97
N SER A 68 -6.54 -15.45 17.80
CA SER A 68 -5.72 -15.36 19.02
C SER A 68 -4.25 -15.68 18.79
N THR A 69 -3.84 -16.03 17.57
CA THR A 69 -2.45 -16.37 17.27
C THR A 69 -1.67 -15.11 16.87
N VAL A 70 -0.53 -14.89 17.52
CA VAL A 70 0.43 -13.85 17.16
C VAL A 70 1.65 -14.48 16.52
N TYR A 71 2.10 -13.90 15.42
CA TYR A 71 3.38 -14.15 14.79
C TYR A 71 4.24 -12.89 14.97
N GLU A 72 5.42 -13.05 15.56
CA GLU A 72 6.28 -11.93 15.92
C GLU A 72 7.71 -12.18 15.44
N GLY A 73 8.29 -11.19 14.74
CA GLY A 73 9.72 -11.12 14.47
C GLY A 73 10.39 -10.18 15.46
N THR A 74 11.46 -10.64 16.11
CA THR A 74 12.26 -9.82 17.03
C THR A 74 13.63 -9.48 16.44
N GLY A 75 14.17 -8.34 16.87
CA GLY A 75 15.50 -7.87 16.49
C GLY A 75 16.58 -8.16 17.55
N HIS A 76 17.77 -7.59 17.32
CA HIS A 76 19.06 -7.82 17.98
C HIS A 76 19.91 -8.96 17.41
N TYR A 77 21.16 -8.65 17.08
CA TYR A 77 22.16 -9.64 16.68
C TYR A 77 22.38 -10.65 17.79
N GLY A 78 22.44 -11.93 17.43
CA GLY A 78 22.60 -13.04 18.36
C GLY A 78 21.33 -13.48 19.09
N SER A 79 20.25 -12.69 19.07
CA SER A 79 19.01 -12.98 19.81
C SER A 79 17.72 -12.74 19.04
N SER A 80 17.79 -12.46 17.73
CA SER A 80 16.62 -12.32 16.89
C SER A 80 15.85 -13.64 16.79
N LEU A 81 14.54 -13.58 16.94
CA LEU A 81 13.63 -14.72 16.96
C LEU A 81 12.50 -14.50 15.94
N LEU A 82 11.95 -15.61 15.44
CA LEU A 82 10.60 -15.67 14.90
C LEU A 82 9.74 -16.49 15.86
N LYS A 83 8.67 -15.90 16.38
CA LYS A 83 7.82 -16.48 17.42
C LYS A 83 6.38 -16.65 16.94
N LYS A 84 5.73 -17.68 17.44
CA LYS A 84 4.29 -17.92 17.40
C LYS A 84 3.80 -18.08 18.83
N TYR A 85 2.85 -17.27 19.27
CA TYR A 85 2.31 -17.34 20.62
C TYR A 85 0.82 -17.01 20.67
N ASP A 86 0.16 -17.40 21.75
CA ASP A 86 -1.24 -17.05 22.00
C ASP A 86 -1.33 -15.64 22.61
N LEU A 87 -2.14 -14.76 22.00
CA LEU A 87 -2.31 -13.36 22.35
C LEU A 87 -2.83 -13.18 23.79
N ILE A 88 -3.74 -14.04 24.22
CA ILE A 88 -4.45 -13.87 25.49
C ILE A 88 -3.54 -14.25 26.66
N THR A 89 -2.86 -15.38 26.51
CA THR A 89 -2.03 -15.97 27.57
C THR A 89 -0.57 -15.54 27.52
N GLY A 90 -0.08 -15.10 26.35
CA GLY A 90 1.34 -14.87 26.09
C GLY A 90 2.15 -16.17 25.96
N GLN A 91 1.50 -17.34 25.96
CA GLN A 91 2.19 -18.62 25.89
C GLN A 91 2.82 -18.84 24.51
N VAL A 92 4.13 -19.08 24.48
CA VAL A 92 4.86 -19.41 23.25
C VAL A 92 4.45 -20.81 22.77
N ILE A 93 3.91 -20.88 21.55
CA ILE A 93 3.51 -22.11 20.87
C ILE A 93 4.69 -22.67 20.07
N ALA A 94 5.43 -21.81 19.39
CA ALA A 94 6.63 -22.18 18.65
C ALA A 94 7.57 -20.97 18.53
N GLN A 95 8.88 -21.22 18.42
CA GLN A 95 9.84 -20.17 18.10
C GLN A 95 11.05 -20.73 17.36
N ARG A 96 11.73 -19.87 16.61
CA ARG A 96 12.96 -20.18 15.89
C ARG A 96 13.92 -19.01 16.00
N ALA A 97 15.16 -19.29 16.40
CA ALA A 97 16.23 -18.31 16.34
C ALA A 97 16.68 -18.06 14.90
N LEU A 98 16.94 -16.79 14.57
CA LEU A 98 17.66 -16.43 13.37
C LEU A 98 19.15 -16.74 13.57
N HIS A 99 19.90 -16.79 12.47
CA HIS A 99 21.35 -16.90 12.55
C HIS A 99 21.91 -15.71 13.36
N PRO A 100 22.92 -15.89 14.22
CA PRO A 100 23.43 -14.82 15.10
C PRO A 100 23.88 -13.55 14.38
N SER A 101 24.30 -13.66 13.12
CA SER A 101 24.69 -12.53 12.27
C SER A 101 23.51 -11.73 11.71
N TYR A 102 22.26 -12.16 11.93
CA TYR A 102 21.08 -11.52 11.37
C TYR A 102 20.36 -10.72 12.44
N PHE A 103 20.00 -9.49 12.08
CA PHE A 103 19.08 -8.67 12.87
C PHE A 103 17.69 -8.76 12.23
N GLY A 104 16.74 -9.38 12.93
CA GLY A 104 15.38 -9.56 12.45
C GLY A 104 14.60 -8.25 12.44
N GLU A 105 13.81 -8.04 11.38
CA GLU A 105 13.02 -6.84 11.14
C GLU A 105 11.53 -7.20 10.94
N GLY A 106 10.79 -6.36 10.21
CA GLY A 106 9.40 -6.58 9.83
C GLY A 106 9.13 -7.98 9.27
N SER A 107 8.03 -8.58 9.71
CA SER A 107 7.61 -9.92 9.31
C SER A 107 6.11 -9.99 9.03
N THR A 108 5.71 -10.92 8.14
CA THR A 108 4.31 -11.17 7.82
C THR A 108 4.04 -12.60 7.42
N VAL A 109 2.80 -13.06 7.64
CA VAL A 109 2.30 -14.35 7.16
C VAL A 109 1.78 -14.17 5.73
N MET A 110 2.30 -14.95 4.79
CA MET A 110 1.84 -14.99 3.41
C MET A 110 1.60 -16.45 2.99
N GLY A 111 0.33 -16.83 2.90
CA GLY A 111 -0.08 -18.21 2.68
C GLY A 111 0.42 -19.11 3.82
N ALA A 112 1.12 -20.19 3.47
CA ALA A 112 1.69 -21.14 4.44
C ALA A 112 3.10 -20.76 4.94
N ARG A 113 3.56 -19.52 4.67
CA ARG A 113 4.92 -19.08 5.01
C ARG A 113 4.89 -17.83 5.88
N ILE A 114 5.89 -17.71 6.74
CA ILE A 114 6.22 -16.47 7.42
C ILE A 114 7.47 -15.91 6.74
N ASN A 115 7.40 -14.67 6.31
CA ASN A 115 8.51 -13.95 5.67
C ASN A 115 8.99 -12.89 6.65
N GLN A 116 10.29 -12.86 6.95
CA GLN A 116 10.88 -11.91 7.88
C GLN A 116 12.09 -11.25 7.24
N LEU A 117 12.06 -9.93 7.16
CA LEU A 117 13.19 -9.16 6.66
C LEU A 117 14.35 -9.19 7.65
N THR A 118 15.54 -8.94 7.13
CA THR A 118 16.74 -8.64 7.91
C THR A 118 17.19 -7.22 7.64
N TRP A 119 17.83 -6.59 8.62
CA TRP A 119 18.18 -5.18 8.55
C TRP A 119 19.17 -4.85 7.44
N LYS A 120 20.38 -5.40 7.50
CA LYS A 120 21.48 -5.07 6.59
C LYS A 120 21.92 -6.24 5.73
N GLU A 121 21.41 -7.42 6.03
CA GLU A 121 21.90 -8.68 5.48
C GLU A 121 21.24 -9.03 4.15
N ARG A 122 20.14 -8.33 3.79
CA ARG A 122 19.45 -8.46 2.50
C ARG A 122 18.96 -9.89 2.22
N VAL A 123 18.55 -10.57 3.28
CA VAL A 123 17.97 -11.93 3.24
C VAL A 123 16.59 -11.95 3.91
N CYS A 124 15.73 -12.87 3.46
CA CYS A 124 14.38 -13.14 3.97
C CYS A 124 14.13 -14.64 3.93
#